data_AF-A0A4Z0Z6C7-F1
#
_entry.id   AF-A0A4Z0Z6C7-F1
#
_cell.length_a   1.000
_cell.length_b   1.000
_cell.length_c   1.000
_cell.angle_alpha   90.00
_cell.angle_beta   90.00
_cell.angle_gamma   90.00
#
_symmetry.space_group_name_H-M   'P 1'
#
loop_
_entity.id
_entity.type
_entity.pdbx_description
1 polymer ?
#
loop_
_entity_poly.entity_id
_entity_poly.type
_entity_poly.pdbx_seq_one_letter_code
_entity_poly.pdbx_strand_id
1 'polypeptide(L)'
;MRSFILIRGFLAALSTGLAFAQDEPDTGEHPDWPRWCGKVYQSGYPSFEPGGRTVAPPTNGSTFLHVQFKPRYSLYLSTETKASFVVNAALSPWFGEEYANSTSDGASTDPFTELVFSIGLVGDDAPLVEDRIGINATGAEFEFELASLEPRITPYEVVLIGSSVHGDHNYTATSELLYLPDNPEGSATKIDHVRGGLLFKNAQTGHEFVPLLPYGYYGLYNGSNDTAASDEFVRDYTSSGKGLNAIISLAGFADTNPVYDSMDEQGLHFMFDLRGSYKNLTETEQRVNTIKYHTSLFAYWTADEPDGWQVPFDKTPAAQALIHKLDPYHPVAITLNCQDYYFEPYAAGGDILMEDVYPIGINSTFSKWGTACNATLGDCGCDNCKGGIQDVPSRLDDLAQYEAWLGRWPLPKFHNPQVFHGEDYWFRDPTAAEAHAMNALAFNRGATGIFGWTWPSSAALFDAHSQMASVVTSAPVKNFLLGGNPERLVVEGYELLDAAYWIEGDKMMVSVVNGGYEDIQKSVSIVLPASATDIESVAFGGLLWQLLGGRLVIDGLPAVSTSFIILNLDALE
;
A
#
# COMPACT_ATOMS: atom_id res chain seq x y z
N MET A 1 -6.70 -23.26 58.23
CA MET A 1 -7.94 -23.98 57.90
C MET A 1 -9.00 -22.95 57.54
N ARG A 2 -9.42 -22.94 56.25
CA ARG A 2 -10.79 -22.75 55.69
C ARG A 2 -11.73 -21.73 56.39
N SER A 3 -12.53 -20.87 55.73
CA SER A 3 -12.93 -20.71 54.33
C SER A 3 -13.95 -19.55 54.20
N PHE A 4 -13.93 -18.87 53.05
CA PHE A 4 -15.04 -18.45 52.16
C PHE A 4 -16.23 -17.55 52.60
N ILE A 5 -16.28 -16.37 51.94
CA ILE A 5 -17.27 -15.86 50.96
C ILE A 5 -18.77 -16.09 51.20
N LEU A 6 -19.55 -15.00 51.18
CA LEU A 6 -20.89 -14.95 50.56
C LEU A 6 -21.33 -13.49 50.30
N ILE A 7 -21.30 -13.06 49.03
CA ILE A 7 -22.07 -11.90 48.52
C ILE A 7 -23.03 -12.44 47.45
N ARG A 8 -24.33 -12.27 47.71
CA ARG A 8 -25.46 -12.43 46.76
C ARG A 8 -25.42 -11.22 45.80
N GLY A 9 -25.57 -11.32 44.48
CA GLY A 9 -26.47 -12.17 43.71
C GLY A 9 -27.72 -11.35 43.32
N PHE A 10 -27.64 -10.59 42.21
CA PHE A 10 -28.81 -10.03 41.53
C PHE A 10 -28.69 -10.32 40.03
N LEU A 11 -29.52 -11.27 39.58
CA LEU A 11 -29.84 -11.55 38.18
C LEU A 11 -30.85 -10.49 37.70
N ALA A 12 -30.60 -9.88 36.56
CA ALA A 12 -31.66 -9.28 35.73
C ALA A 12 -31.42 -9.72 34.28
N ALA A 13 -32.29 -10.62 33.83
CA ALA A 13 -32.38 -11.05 32.45
C ALA A 13 -33.09 -9.96 31.62
N LEU A 14 -32.47 -9.53 30.52
CA LEU A 14 -33.18 -8.90 29.41
C LEU A 14 -32.94 -9.74 28.15
N SER A 15 -33.95 -10.53 27.79
CA SER A 15 -34.11 -11.12 26.47
C SER A 15 -34.55 -10.02 25.50
N THR A 16 -33.67 -9.61 24.60
CA THR A 16 -34.07 -8.96 23.34
C THR A 16 -33.75 -9.93 22.22
N GLY A 17 -34.79 -10.40 21.55
CA GLY A 17 -34.66 -11.20 20.34
C GLY A 17 -34.12 -10.31 19.23
N LEU A 18 -32.84 -10.45 18.93
CA LEU A 18 -32.28 -10.05 17.65
C LEU A 18 -32.80 -11.05 16.62
N ALA A 19 -33.60 -10.55 15.68
CA ALA A 19 -33.73 -11.22 14.40
C ALA A 19 -32.33 -11.18 13.77
N PHE A 20 -31.61 -12.30 13.84
CA PHE A 20 -30.40 -12.49 13.07
C PHE A 20 -30.78 -12.31 11.60
N ALA A 21 -30.32 -11.21 10.98
CA ALA A 21 -29.99 -11.28 9.57
C ALA A 21 -29.08 -12.52 9.43
N GLN A 22 -29.39 -13.41 8.50
CA GLN A 22 -28.49 -14.52 8.23
C GLN A 22 -27.17 -13.91 7.78
N ASP A 23 -26.17 -13.90 8.67
CA ASP A 23 -24.79 -13.68 8.27
C ASP A 23 -24.51 -14.73 7.18
N GLU A 24 -24.08 -14.26 6.01
CA GLU A 24 -23.58 -15.15 5.00
C GLU A 24 -22.42 -15.96 5.59
N PRO A 25 -22.28 -17.25 5.25
CA PRO A 25 -21.23 -18.07 5.83
C PRO A 25 -19.85 -17.48 5.48
N ASP A 26 -18.93 -17.53 6.45
CA ASP A 26 -17.52 -17.25 6.23
C ASP A 26 -16.99 -18.04 5.02
N THR A 27 -15.98 -17.50 4.36
CA THR A 27 -15.46 -18.08 3.11
C THR A 27 -14.63 -19.36 3.35
N GLY A 28 -14.39 -20.11 2.28
CA GLY A 28 -13.48 -21.28 2.28
C GLY A 28 -14.07 -22.57 2.84
N GLU A 29 -13.19 -23.53 3.15
CA GLU A 29 -13.57 -24.88 3.60
C GLU A 29 -13.67 -24.98 5.14
N HIS A 30 -14.65 -25.72 5.63
CA HIS A 30 -14.95 -25.89 7.06
C HIS A 30 -15.27 -24.58 7.82
N PRO A 31 -16.22 -23.76 7.34
CA PRO A 31 -16.59 -22.50 8.01
C PRO A 31 -17.18 -22.66 9.41
N ASP A 32 -17.52 -23.87 9.81
CA ASP A 32 -17.93 -24.21 11.17
C ASP A 32 -16.75 -24.37 12.16
N TRP A 33 -15.49 -24.31 11.70
CA TRP A 33 -14.29 -24.51 12.52
C TRP A 33 -13.56 -23.19 12.81
N PRO A 34 -12.81 -23.10 13.94
CA PRO A 34 -12.01 -21.92 14.25
C PRO A 34 -10.80 -21.85 13.29
N ARG A 35 -10.86 -20.93 12.33
CA ARG A 35 -9.85 -20.79 11.28
C ARG A 35 -9.23 -19.39 11.26
N TRP A 36 -7.98 -19.30 10.83
CA TRP A 36 -7.24 -18.08 10.52
C TRP A 36 -6.49 -18.29 9.20
N CYS A 37 -6.64 -17.39 8.22
CA CYS A 37 -6.08 -17.59 6.87
C CYS A 37 -6.48 -18.94 6.24
N GLY A 38 -7.71 -19.38 6.51
CA GLY A 38 -8.26 -20.67 6.12
C GLY A 38 -7.69 -21.90 6.83
N LYS A 39 -6.74 -21.74 7.77
CA LYS A 39 -6.13 -22.84 8.54
C LYS A 39 -6.80 -22.98 9.89
N VAL A 40 -7.06 -24.20 10.35
CA VAL A 40 -7.51 -24.38 11.74
C VAL A 40 -6.39 -23.98 12.70
N TYR A 41 -6.69 -23.15 13.69
CA TYR A 41 -5.67 -22.71 14.65
C TYR A 41 -5.80 -23.37 16.03
N GLN A 42 -6.98 -23.90 16.40
CA GLN A 42 -7.19 -24.52 17.71
C GLN A 42 -6.90 -26.03 17.74
N SER A 43 -6.42 -26.53 18.87
CA SER A 43 -6.24 -27.97 19.10
C SER A 43 -7.56 -28.73 19.06
N GLY A 44 -7.55 -29.97 18.57
CA GLY A 44 -8.74 -30.85 18.54
C GLY A 44 -9.39 -30.99 17.17
N TYR A 45 -8.92 -30.24 16.18
CA TYR A 45 -9.34 -30.32 14.77
C TYR A 45 -8.20 -30.90 13.90
N PRO A 46 -8.50 -31.60 12.79
CA PRO A 46 -7.48 -32.04 11.85
C PRO A 46 -6.95 -30.86 11.01
N SER A 47 -5.68 -30.92 10.62
CA SER A 47 -5.11 -30.02 9.59
C SER A 47 -5.71 -30.33 8.21
N PHE A 48 -5.86 -29.31 7.37
CA PHE A 48 -6.31 -29.49 5.98
C PHE A 48 -5.70 -28.40 5.07
N GLU A 49 -5.72 -28.61 3.75
CA GLU A 49 -5.25 -27.61 2.79
C GLU A 49 -6.27 -26.47 2.68
N PRO A 50 -5.92 -25.21 3.02
CA PRO A 50 -6.90 -24.11 3.08
C PRO A 50 -7.55 -23.76 1.73
N GLY A 51 -6.92 -24.14 0.61
CA GLY A 51 -7.30 -23.68 -0.72
C GLY A 51 -7.01 -22.18 -0.92
N GLY A 52 -7.64 -21.57 -1.93
CA GLY A 52 -7.61 -20.12 -2.13
C GLY A 52 -6.29 -19.49 -2.59
N ARG A 53 -5.21 -20.26 -2.69
CA ARG A 53 -3.90 -19.77 -3.12
C ARG A 53 -3.94 -19.14 -4.51
N THR A 54 -3.32 -17.99 -4.65
CA THR A 54 -3.06 -17.34 -5.93
C THR A 54 -1.83 -18.00 -6.53
N VAL A 55 -2.01 -18.63 -7.69
CA VAL A 55 -0.93 -19.38 -8.35
C VAL A 55 -0.63 -18.77 -9.71
N ALA A 56 0.62 -18.94 -10.15
CA ALA A 56 1.03 -18.54 -11.50
C ALA A 56 0.06 -19.12 -12.54
N PRO A 57 -0.47 -18.29 -13.47
CA PRO A 57 -1.31 -18.81 -14.53
C PRO A 57 -0.54 -19.81 -15.40
N PRO A 58 -1.21 -20.84 -15.93
CA PRO A 58 -0.56 -21.79 -16.82
C PRO A 58 -0.03 -21.08 -18.07
N THR A 59 1.18 -21.43 -18.50
CA THR A 59 1.76 -20.96 -19.77
C THR A 59 1.86 -22.11 -20.77
N ASN A 60 1.67 -21.80 -22.05
CA ASN A 60 1.87 -22.72 -23.17
C ASN A 60 3.18 -22.43 -23.96
N GLY A 61 4.01 -21.49 -23.48
CA GLY A 61 5.22 -21.03 -24.16
C GLY A 61 4.98 -19.94 -25.21
N SER A 62 3.74 -19.51 -25.46
CA SER A 62 3.43 -18.34 -26.28
C SER A 62 3.75 -17.04 -25.53
N THR A 63 3.98 -15.98 -26.30
CA THR A 63 4.08 -14.62 -25.80
C THR A 63 2.87 -13.83 -26.30
N PHE A 64 2.29 -13.03 -25.42
CA PHE A 64 1.10 -12.23 -25.67
C PHE A 64 1.42 -10.75 -25.51
N LEU A 65 0.74 -9.89 -26.27
CA LEU A 65 0.76 -8.44 -26.05
C LEU A 65 -0.41 -8.07 -25.16
N HIS A 66 -0.11 -7.71 -23.91
CA HIS A 66 -1.09 -7.25 -22.93
C HIS A 66 -1.16 -5.73 -22.97
N VAL A 67 -2.18 -5.21 -23.63
CA VAL A 67 -2.44 -3.77 -23.69
C VAL A 67 -3.33 -3.39 -22.51
N GLN A 68 -2.86 -2.45 -21.68
CA GLN A 68 -3.61 -1.88 -20.56
C GLN A 68 -3.45 -0.37 -20.56
N PHE A 69 -4.46 0.34 -20.05
CA PHE A 69 -4.31 1.75 -19.75
C PHE A 69 -5.21 2.18 -18.60
N LYS A 70 -4.79 3.24 -17.90
CA LYS A 70 -5.58 3.95 -16.88
C LYS A 70 -5.23 5.43 -16.92
N PRO A 71 -6.10 6.33 -16.43
CA PRO A 71 -5.66 7.69 -16.13
C PRO A 71 -4.47 7.65 -15.17
N ARG A 72 -3.52 8.59 -15.29
CA ARG A 72 -2.37 8.66 -14.38
C ARG A 72 -2.77 8.80 -12.92
N TYR A 73 -3.78 9.62 -12.65
CA TYR A 73 -4.30 9.82 -11.31
C TYR A 73 -5.69 9.23 -11.16
N SER A 74 -6.01 8.72 -9.97
CA SER A 74 -7.33 8.13 -9.68
C SER A 74 -8.50 9.12 -9.85
N LEU A 75 -8.22 10.42 -9.78
CA LEU A 75 -9.18 11.49 -10.09
C LEU A 75 -8.46 12.73 -10.61
N TYR A 76 -9.22 13.57 -11.31
CA TYR A 76 -8.89 14.95 -11.67
C TYR A 76 -10.01 15.88 -11.20
N LEU A 77 -9.66 17.12 -10.86
CA LEU A 77 -10.62 18.14 -10.42
C LEU A 77 -10.80 19.23 -11.48
N SER A 78 -11.95 19.90 -11.47
CA SER A 78 -12.28 21.00 -12.40
C SER A 78 -11.32 22.20 -12.35
N THR A 79 -10.42 22.26 -11.37
CA THR A 79 -9.32 23.24 -11.29
C THR A 79 -8.11 22.88 -12.15
N GLU A 80 -8.00 21.62 -12.58
CA GLU A 80 -6.91 21.14 -13.44
C GLU A 80 -7.29 21.34 -14.91
N THR A 81 -6.33 21.74 -15.74
CA THR A 81 -6.56 21.96 -17.18
C THR A 81 -6.18 20.75 -18.03
N LYS A 82 -5.33 19.88 -17.48
CA LYS A 82 -4.72 18.76 -18.19
C LYS A 82 -4.84 17.49 -17.37
N ALA A 83 -4.93 16.39 -18.08
CA ALA A 83 -4.87 15.05 -17.54
C ALA A 83 -3.96 14.19 -18.42
N SER A 84 -3.63 13.01 -17.94
CA SER A 84 -2.88 12.05 -18.75
C SER A 84 -3.38 10.62 -18.55
N PHE A 85 -3.17 9.80 -19.58
CA PHE A 85 -3.28 8.36 -19.52
C PHE A 85 -1.91 7.72 -19.43
N VAL A 86 -1.83 6.60 -18.73
CA VAL A 86 -0.66 5.73 -18.68
C VAL A 86 -0.99 4.49 -19.47
N VAL A 87 -0.17 4.16 -20.45
CA VAL A 87 -0.37 3.01 -21.35
C VAL A 87 0.75 2.00 -21.15
N ASN A 88 0.36 0.73 -21.08
CA ASN A 88 1.24 -0.43 -21.08
C ASN A 88 0.99 -1.25 -22.35
N ALA A 89 2.04 -1.53 -23.11
CA ALA A 89 2.07 -2.47 -24.22
C ALA A 89 3.01 -3.63 -23.87
N ALA A 90 2.74 -4.30 -22.75
CA ALA A 90 3.65 -5.25 -22.13
C ALA A 90 3.61 -6.61 -22.85
N LEU A 91 4.78 -7.25 -22.99
CA LEU A 91 4.81 -8.67 -23.34
C LEU A 91 4.53 -9.50 -22.10
N SER A 92 3.55 -10.38 -22.20
CA SER A 92 3.10 -11.23 -21.10
C SER A 92 3.10 -12.70 -21.52
N PRO A 93 3.50 -13.63 -20.63
CA PRO A 93 3.33 -15.05 -20.89
C PRO A 93 1.90 -15.56 -20.61
N TRP A 94 1.00 -14.69 -20.12
CA TRP A 94 -0.32 -15.08 -19.61
C TRP A 94 -1.50 -14.29 -20.18
N PHE A 95 -1.32 -13.00 -20.47
CA PHE A 95 -2.43 -12.06 -20.71
C PHE A 95 -2.30 -11.34 -22.04
N GLY A 96 -3.44 -11.00 -22.65
CA GLY A 96 -3.52 -10.28 -23.91
C GLY A 96 -3.72 -11.19 -25.11
N GLU A 97 -3.39 -10.68 -26.30
CA GLU A 97 -3.52 -11.41 -27.56
C GLU A 97 -2.16 -11.93 -28.03
N GLU A 98 -2.15 -13.03 -28.79
CA GLU A 98 -0.90 -13.65 -29.25
C GLU A 98 -0.04 -12.65 -30.03
N TYR A 99 1.22 -12.52 -29.62
CA TYR A 99 2.15 -11.57 -30.21
C TYR A 99 3.16 -12.28 -31.10
N ALA A 100 3.26 -11.79 -32.34
CA ALA A 100 4.37 -12.06 -33.24
C ALA A 100 5.00 -10.73 -33.64
N ASN A 101 6.33 -10.68 -33.71
CA ASN A 101 7.04 -9.51 -34.21
C ASN A 101 6.97 -9.42 -35.74
N SER A 102 5.76 -9.28 -36.27
CA SER A 102 5.44 -9.24 -37.69
C SER A 102 4.08 -8.59 -37.90
N THR A 103 3.95 -7.76 -38.92
CA THR A 103 2.70 -7.12 -39.36
C THR A 103 2.75 -6.95 -40.88
N SER A 104 1.60 -7.02 -41.57
CA SER A 104 1.51 -7.08 -43.03
C SER A 104 0.29 -6.33 -43.56
N ASP A 105 0.46 -5.60 -44.66
CA ASP A 105 -0.63 -5.02 -45.47
C ASP A 105 -1.05 -5.96 -46.63
N GLY A 106 -0.52 -7.19 -46.65
CA GLY A 106 -0.70 -8.16 -47.72
C GLY A 106 0.26 -7.97 -48.91
N ALA A 107 1.05 -6.90 -48.95
CA ALA A 107 2.06 -6.64 -49.98
C ALA A 107 3.50 -6.62 -49.41
N SER A 108 3.65 -6.18 -48.16
CA SER A 108 4.88 -6.06 -47.40
C SER A 108 4.73 -6.67 -46.02
N THR A 109 5.84 -6.99 -45.37
CA THR A 109 5.82 -7.50 -43.99
C THR A 109 6.94 -6.83 -43.22
N ASP A 110 6.58 -6.18 -42.13
CA ASP A 110 7.48 -5.41 -41.28
C ASP A 110 7.45 -5.95 -39.83
N PRO A 111 8.49 -5.69 -39.03
CA PRO A 111 8.47 -5.96 -37.60
C PRO A 111 7.36 -5.18 -36.88
N PHE A 112 6.60 -5.84 -36.02
CA PHE A 112 5.62 -5.19 -35.14
C PHE A 112 6.32 -4.71 -33.86
N THR A 113 6.96 -3.54 -33.95
CA THR A 113 7.74 -2.94 -32.86
C THR A 113 7.02 -1.81 -32.12
N GLU A 114 5.92 -1.30 -32.67
CA GLU A 114 5.14 -0.20 -32.09
C GLU A 114 3.65 -0.44 -32.26
N LEU A 115 2.87 -0.19 -31.22
CA LEU A 115 1.42 -0.11 -31.24
C LEU A 115 1.01 1.34 -31.53
N VAL A 116 0.26 1.57 -32.62
CA VAL A 116 -0.36 2.86 -32.92
C VAL A 116 -1.76 2.83 -32.30
N PHE A 117 -2.14 3.86 -31.54
CA PHE A 117 -3.41 3.83 -30.82
C PHE A 117 -4.09 5.20 -30.72
N SER A 118 -5.39 5.15 -30.45
CA SER A 118 -6.22 6.28 -30.04
C SER A 118 -6.94 5.96 -28.74
N ILE A 119 -7.04 6.94 -27.84
CA ILE A 119 -7.87 6.87 -26.63
C ILE A 119 -9.00 7.88 -26.77
N GLY A 120 -10.24 7.44 -26.57
CA GLY A 120 -11.43 8.28 -26.65
C GLY A 120 -12.50 7.90 -25.62
N LEU A 121 -13.55 8.71 -25.52
CA LEU A 121 -14.72 8.36 -24.72
C LEU A 121 -15.50 7.26 -25.44
N VAL A 122 -16.08 6.32 -24.68
CA VAL A 122 -16.97 5.32 -25.28
C VAL A 122 -18.19 6.01 -25.88
N GLY A 123 -18.39 5.84 -27.20
CA GLY A 123 -19.49 6.45 -27.95
C GLY A 123 -19.21 7.85 -28.50
N ASP A 124 -17.97 8.35 -28.36
CA ASP A 124 -17.47 9.55 -29.05
C ASP A 124 -16.40 9.14 -30.08
N ASP A 125 -16.45 9.75 -31.26
CA ASP A 125 -15.49 9.51 -32.34
C ASP A 125 -14.26 10.43 -32.24
N ALA A 126 -14.30 11.47 -31.39
CA ALA A 126 -13.18 12.38 -31.17
C ALA A 126 -12.18 11.79 -30.15
N PRO A 127 -10.93 11.50 -30.55
CA PRO A 127 -9.93 11.00 -29.61
C PRO A 127 -9.46 12.11 -28.66
N LEU A 128 -9.22 11.73 -27.41
CA LEU A 128 -8.51 12.53 -26.41
C LEU A 128 -7.00 12.47 -26.65
N VAL A 129 -6.49 11.31 -27.08
CA VAL A 129 -5.08 11.04 -27.38
C VAL A 129 -5.00 10.21 -28.67
N GLU A 130 -4.05 10.53 -29.54
CA GLU A 130 -3.60 9.67 -30.63
C GLU A 130 -2.07 9.61 -30.58
N ASP A 131 -1.50 8.43 -30.42
CA ASP A 131 -0.05 8.28 -30.29
C ASP A 131 0.44 6.86 -30.66
N ARG A 132 1.71 6.59 -30.40
CA ARG A 132 2.37 5.29 -30.53
C ARG A 132 3.13 4.94 -29.27
N ILE A 133 3.21 3.65 -28.97
CA ILE A 133 4.02 3.11 -27.89
C ILE A 133 4.84 1.92 -28.37
N GLY A 134 6.09 1.84 -27.95
CA GLY A 134 6.94 0.69 -28.25
C GLY A 134 6.39 -0.61 -27.64
N ILE A 135 6.50 -1.71 -28.36
CA ILE A 135 6.18 -3.03 -27.80
C ILE A 135 7.15 -3.34 -26.65
N ASN A 136 6.59 -3.92 -25.59
CA ASN A 136 7.25 -4.18 -24.31
C ASN A 136 7.59 -2.92 -23.48
N ALA A 137 6.99 -1.77 -23.81
CA ALA A 137 7.06 -0.58 -22.99
C ALA A 137 5.88 -0.50 -22.01
N THR A 138 6.14 0.00 -20.80
CA THR A 138 5.16 0.21 -19.74
C THR A 138 5.37 1.56 -19.07
N GLY A 139 4.33 2.10 -18.44
CA GLY A 139 4.40 3.37 -17.70
C GLY A 139 4.49 4.61 -18.58
N ALA A 140 4.22 4.50 -19.89
CA ALA A 140 4.30 5.64 -20.81
C ALA A 140 3.08 6.56 -20.64
N GLU A 141 3.34 7.86 -20.50
CA GLU A 141 2.33 8.86 -20.21
C GLU A 141 1.97 9.69 -21.44
N PHE A 142 0.67 9.90 -21.64
CA PHE A 142 0.11 10.66 -22.76
C PHE A 142 -0.88 11.69 -22.25
N GLU A 143 -0.52 12.97 -22.41
CA GLU A 143 -1.29 14.11 -21.91
C GLU A 143 -2.42 14.50 -22.86
N PHE A 144 -3.53 14.99 -22.31
CA PHE A 144 -4.65 15.58 -23.03
C PHE A 144 -5.27 16.75 -22.25
N GLU A 145 -6.01 17.60 -22.96
CA GLU A 145 -6.70 18.74 -22.38
C GLU A 145 -8.06 18.33 -21.80
N LEU A 146 -8.35 18.75 -20.56
CA LEU A 146 -9.64 18.50 -19.89
C LEU A 146 -10.75 19.45 -20.36
N ALA A 147 -10.41 20.52 -21.07
CA ALA A 147 -11.34 21.57 -21.48
C ALA A 147 -12.48 21.10 -22.40
N SER A 148 -12.35 19.92 -23.02
CA SER A 148 -13.40 19.27 -23.82
C SER A 148 -14.39 18.46 -23.00
N LEU A 149 -14.13 18.25 -21.70
CA LEU A 149 -14.94 17.46 -20.80
C LEU A 149 -15.62 18.36 -19.75
N GLU A 150 -16.78 17.92 -19.27
CA GLU A 150 -17.52 18.59 -18.22
C GLU A 150 -17.30 17.84 -16.89
N PRO A 151 -16.92 18.52 -15.80
CA PRO A 151 -16.76 17.87 -14.50
C PRO A 151 -18.07 17.23 -14.03
N ARG A 152 -18.04 15.97 -13.60
CA ARG A 152 -19.22 15.22 -13.15
C ARG A 152 -18.85 14.09 -12.17
N ILE A 153 -19.81 13.71 -11.32
CA ILE A 153 -19.62 12.64 -10.33
C ILE A 153 -19.55 11.25 -10.98
N THR A 154 -20.25 11.03 -12.09
CA THR A 154 -20.21 9.75 -12.82
C THR A 154 -18.95 9.67 -13.67
N PRO A 155 -18.09 8.63 -13.53
CA PRO A 155 -16.90 8.49 -14.37
C PRO A 155 -17.21 8.51 -15.87
N TYR A 156 -16.24 8.92 -16.67
CA TYR A 156 -16.25 8.73 -18.11
C TYR A 156 -15.72 7.33 -18.43
N GLU A 157 -16.48 6.52 -19.15
CA GLU A 157 -15.93 5.30 -19.76
C GLU A 157 -15.02 5.69 -20.92
N VAL A 158 -13.78 5.21 -20.89
CA VAL A 158 -12.77 5.48 -21.91
C VAL A 158 -12.30 4.17 -22.53
N VAL A 159 -11.95 4.23 -23.81
CA VAL A 159 -11.49 3.08 -24.59
C VAL A 159 -10.21 3.44 -25.32
N LEU A 160 -9.24 2.52 -25.26
CA LEU A 160 -8.07 2.52 -26.12
C LEU A 160 -8.34 1.55 -27.26
N ILE A 161 -8.17 2.03 -28.50
CA ILE A 161 -8.17 1.21 -29.72
C ILE A 161 -6.77 1.33 -30.32
N GLY A 162 -6.07 0.20 -30.41
CA GLY A 162 -4.71 0.14 -30.94
C GLY A 162 -4.59 -0.84 -32.09
N SER A 163 -3.59 -0.65 -32.93
CA SER A 163 -3.28 -1.56 -34.02
C SER A 163 -1.78 -1.61 -34.35
N SER A 164 -1.38 -2.64 -35.08
CA SER A 164 -0.11 -2.64 -35.79
C SER A 164 -0.09 -1.55 -36.87
N VAL A 165 1.10 -1.17 -37.33
CA VAL A 165 1.25 -0.12 -38.37
C VAL A 165 0.51 -0.44 -39.67
N HIS A 166 0.31 -1.73 -40.00
CA HIS A 166 -0.48 -2.16 -41.17
C HIS A 166 -1.93 -2.50 -40.85
N GLY A 167 -2.35 -2.46 -39.58
CA GLY A 167 -3.74 -2.64 -39.15
C GLY A 167 -4.26 -4.09 -39.15
N ASP A 168 -3.38 -5.07 -39.36
CA ASP A 168 -3.72 -6.51 -39.35
C ASP A 168 -3.80 -7.12 -37.94
N HIS A 169 -3.29 -6.41 -36.93
CA HIS A 169 -3.48 -6.71 -35.52
C HIS A 169 -4.23 -5.56 -34.86
N ASN A 170 -5.24 -5.85 -34.05
CA ASN A 170 -6.06 -4.85 -33.36
C ASN A 170 -6.17 -5.19 -31.89
N TYR A 171 -6.12 -4.17 -31.03
CA TYR A 171 -6.15 -4.30 -29.58
C TYR A 171 -7.19 -3.34 -29.02
N THR A 172 -7.87 -3.76 -27.96
CA THR A 172 -8.81 -2.89 -27.26
C THR A 172 -8.62 -3.07 -25.76
N ALA A 173 -8.62 -1.95 -25.05
CA ALA A 173 -8.66 -1.92 -23.58
C ALA A 173 -9.67 -0.86 -23.14
N THR A 174 -10.24 -1.01 -21.94
CA THR A 174 -11.17 -0.04 -21.35
C THR A 174 -10.68 0.42 -19.98
N SER A 175 -11.10 1.62 -19.59
CA SER A 175 -10.83 2.21 -18.28
C SER A 175 -11.92 3.23 -17.91
N GLU A 176 -11.78 3.86 -16.76
CA GLU A 176 -12.64 4.94 -16.30
C GLU A 176 -11.81 6.19 -16.00
N LEU A 177 -12.31 7.36 -16.42
CA LEU A 177 -11.75 8.67 -16.10
C LEU A 177 -12.70 9.41 -15.15
N LEU A 178 -12.25 9.63 -13.91
CA LEU A 178 -12.99 10.39 -12.92
C LEU A 178 -12.56 11.87 -12.95
N TYR A 179 -13.39 12.72 -13.54
CA TYR A 179 -13.17 14.17 -13.62
C TYR A 179 -14.28 14.89 -12.84
N LEU A 180 -13.95 15.33 -11.62
CA LEU A 180 -14.92 15.81 -10.62
C LEU A 180 -15.00 17.34 -10.59
N PRO A 181 -16.14 17.91 -10.18
CA PRO A 181 -16.17 19.29 -9.68
C PRO A 181 -15.15 19.48 -8.54
N ASP A 182 -14.65 20.70 -8.37
CA ASP A 182 -13.76 20.97 -7.23
C ASP A 182 -14.48 20.83 -5.87
N ASN A 183 -13.71 20.49 -4.83
CA ASN A 183 -14.14 20.42 -3.43
C ASN A 183 -13.44 21.51 -2.60
N PRO A 184 -13.76 22.80 -2.77
CA PRO A 184 -12.99 23.90 -2.19
C PRO A 184 -13.09 24.00 -0.66
N GLU A 185 -14.14 23.42 -0.06
CA GLU A 185 -14.39 23.46 1.39
C GLU A 185 -13.86 22.21 2.11
N GLY A 186 -13.42 21.18 1.39
CA GLY A 186 -12.90 19.94 1.95
C GLY A 186 -11.49 19.62 1.47
N SER A 187 -11.15 18.33 1.51
CA SER A 187 -9.92 17.78 0.93
C SER A 187 -10.22 16.92 -0.30
N ALA A 188 -9.15 16.61 -1.04
CA ALA A 188 -9.13 15.56 -2.04
C ALA A 188 -7.77 14.86 -2.03
N THR A 189 -7.79 13.55 -2.24
CA THR A 189 -6.59 12.72 -2.35
C THR A 189 -6.66 11.89 -3.62
N LYS A 190 -5.61 11.96 -4.43
CA LYS A 190 -5.49 11.15 -5.65
C LYS A 190 -4.28 10.24 -5.60
N ILE A 191 -4.45 9.03 -6.11
CA ILE A 191 -3.40 8.02 -6.25
C ILE A 191 -2.65 8.26 -7.56
N ASP A 192 -1.32 8.22 -7.53
CA ASP A 192 -0.47 8.12 -8.73
C ASP A 192 -0.39 6.65 -9.17
N HIS A 193 -1.03 6.30 -10.28
CA HIS A 193 -1.04 4.94 -10.83
C HIS A 193 0.30 4.50 -11.44
N VAL A 194 1.27 5.40 -11.60
CA VAL A 194 2.63 5.05 -12.10
C VAL A 194 3.56 4.74 -10.94
N ARG A 195 3.47 5.51 -9.85
CA ARG A 195 4.44 5.50 -8.75
C ARG A 195 3.89 4.98 -7.43
N GLY A 196 2.57 4.78 -7.35
CA GLY A 196 1.89 4.32 -6.13
C GLY A 196 1.79 5.38 -5.02
N GLY A 197 2.30 6.60 -5.23
CA GLY A 197 2.25 7.68 -4.24
C GLY A 197 0.88 8.37 -4.15
N LEU A 198 0.66 9.16 -3.10
CA LEU A 198 -0.53 10.00 -2.96
C LEU A 198 -0.21 11.47 -3.24
N LEU A 199 -1.17 12.19 -3.83
CA LEU A 199 -1.21 13.64 -3.81
C LEU A 199 -2.43 14.11 -3.05
N PHE A 200 -2.23 15.11 -2.20
CA PHE A 200 -3.23 15.64 -1.30
C PHE A 200 -3.47 17.12 -1.57
N LYS A 201 -4.73 17.55 -1.51
CA LYS A 201 -5.18 18.93 -1.69
C LYS A 201 -6.14 19.31 -0.57
N ASN A 202 -5.93 20.48 0.03
CA ASN A 202 -6.91 21.18 0.87
C ASN A 202 -6.60 22.69 0.91
N ALA A 203 -7.25 23.44 1.80
CA ALA A 203 -6.95 24.87 1.99
C ALA A 203 -5.51 25.14 2.49
N GLN A 204 -4.94 24.27 3.33
CA GLN A 204 -3.59 24.43 3.86
C GLN A 204 -2.49 24.21 2.80
N THR A 205 -2.78 23.42 1.77
CA THR A 205 -1.90 23.26 0.60
C THR A 205 -2.07 24.40 -0.42
N GLY A 206 -2.87 25.42 -0.11
CA GLY A 206 -3.19 26.51 -1.04
C GLY A 206 -4.10 26.07 -2.17
N HIS A 207 -4.91 25.03 -1.97
CA HIS A 207 -5.77 24.40 -2.98
C HIS A 207 -5.00 23.79 -4.16
N GLU A 208 -3.75 23.42 -3.95
CA GLU A 208 -2.94 22.69 -4.93
C GLU A 208 -2.67 21.25 -4.44
N PHE A 209 -2.57 20.32 -5.39
CA PHE A 209 -2.16 18.94 -5.09
C PHE A 209 -0.66 18.91 -4.77
N VAL A 210 -0.31 18.42 -3.58
CA VAL A 210 1.08 18.23 -3.14
C VAL A 210 1.36 16.76 -2.81
N PRO A 211 2.58 16.25 -3.03
CA PRO A 211 2.92 14.87 -2.68
C PRO A 211 2.82 14.60 -1.17
N LEU A 212 2.07 13.57 -0.80
CA LEU A 212 1.88 13.07 0.55
C LEU A 212 2.47 11.67 0.69
N LEU A 213 3.48 11.54 1.55
CA LEU A 213 3.93 10.25 2.10
C LEU A 213 3.31 10.13 3.50
N PRO A 214 2.14 9.48 3.66
CA PRO A 214 1.53 9.34 4.97
C PRO A 214 2.38 8.44 5.86
N TYR A 215 2.89 9.01 6.95
CA TYR A 215 3.77 8.33 7.89
C TYR A 215 3.30 8.63 9.31
N GLY A 216 2.94 7.58 10.05
CA GLY A 216 2.20 7.77 11.28
C GLY A 216 2.02 6.51 12.13
N TYR A 217 0.96 6.56 12.93
CA TYR A 217 0.51 5.47 13.79
C TYR A 217 -0.98 5.24 13.62
N TYR A 218 -1.42 4.05 14.00
CA TYR A 218 -2.78 3.82 14.45
C TYR A 218 -2.96 4.48 15.82
N GLY A 219 -3.68 5.60 15.87
CA GLY A 219 -3.79 6.45 17.06
C GLY A 219 -5.00 6.09 17.92
N LEU A 220 -4.77 5.51 19.09
CA LEU A 220 -5.82 5.19 20.07
C LEU A 220 -6.32 6.44 20.76
N TYR A 221 -7.36 7.06 20.20
CA TYR A 221 -8.06 8.14 20.88
C TYR A 221 -9.27 7.62 21.64
N ASN A 222 -9.05 7.33 22.94
CA ASN A 222 -10.10 6.99 23.90
C ASN A 222 -10.66 8.23 24.63
N GLY A 223 -10.42 9.43 24.09
CA GLY A 223 -10.76 10.68 24.76
C GLY A 223 -12.26 10.95 24.85
N SER A 224 -12.63 11.83 25.79
CA SER A 224 -13.98 12.37 25.93
C SER A 224 -14.35 13.23 24.72
N ASN A 225 -15.65 13.56 24.58
CA ASN A 225 -16.14 14.54 23.61
C ASN A 225 -15.76 16.00 23.99
N ASP A 226 -14.52 16.21 24.46
CA ASP A 226 -13.97 17.46 24.99
C ASP A 226 -12.93 18.00 24.01
N THR A 227 -13.10 19.25 23.58
CA THR A 227 -12.22 19.89 22.60
C THR A 227 -10.82 20.11 23.15
N ALA A 228 -10.65 20.45 24.43
CA ALA A 228 -9.32 20.71 24.98
C ALA A 228 -8.47 19.43 25.05
N ALA A 229 -9.09 18.30 25.44
CA ALA A 229 -8.43 16.99 25.40
C ALA A 229 -8.08 16.55 23.97
N SER A 230 -8.94 16.88 23.01
CA SER A 230 -8.71 16.60 21.58
C SER A 230 -7.55 17.41 21.02
N ASP A 231 -7.50 18.71 21.33
CA ASP A 231 -6.40 19.59 20.96
C ASP A 231 -5.07 19.13 21.58
N GLU A 232 -5.11 18.70 22.85
CA GLU A 232 -3.94 18.19 23.56
C GLU A 232 -3.44 16.89 22.93
N PHE A 233 -4.32 15.95 22.57
CA PHE A 233 -3.95 14.71 21.88
C PHE A 233 -3.21 14.98 20.58
N VAL A 234 -3.79 15.82 19.69
CA VAL A 234 -3.19 16.12 18.39
C VAL A 234 -1.86 16.86 18.57
N ARG A 235 -1.78 17.77 19.55
CA ARG A 235 -0.56 18.52 19.85
C ARG A 235 0.52 17.63 20.45
N ASP A 236 0.18 16.71 21.34
CA ASP A 236 1.14 15.76 21.93
C ASP A 236 1.72 14.87 20.84
N TYR A 237 0.87 14.31 19.98
CA TYR A 237 1.29 13.50 18.84
C TYR A 237 2.23 14.25 17.90
N THR A 238 1.83 15.45 17.45
CA THR A 238 2.59 16.21 16.44
C THR A 238 3.84 16.88 16.99
N SER A 239 3.84 17.34 18.25
CA SER A 239 5.00 18.03 18.83
C SER A 239 6.10 17.08 19.30
N SER A 240 5.74 15.89 19.77
CA SER A 240 6.70 14.86 20.15
C SER A 240 7.14 14.01 18.95
N GLY A 241 6.23 13.77 17.99
CA GLY A 241 6.45 12.96 16.80
C GLY A 241 7.01 13.73 15.61
N LYS A 242 8.30 14.07 15.64
CA LYS A 242 8.94 14.79 14.53
C LYS A 242 8.77 14.05 13.20
N GLY A 243 8.18 14.72 12.22
CA GLY A 243 7.98 14.18 10.88
C GLY A 243 6.78 13.25 10.73
N LEU A 244 6.09 12.88 11.82
CA LEU A 244 4.78 12.23 11.74
C LEU A 244 3.78 13.23 11.16
N ASN A 245 3.16 12.88 10.04
CA ASN A 245 2.30 13.79 9.28
C ASN A 245 0.90 13.24 9.01
N ALA A 246 0.65 12.00 9.43
CA ALA A 246 -0.62 11.31 9.25
C ALA A 246 -0.94 10.41 10.45
N ILE A 247 -2.21 10.05 10.62
CA ILE A 247 -2.67 9.12 11.66
C ILE A 247 -3.83 8.26 11.13
N ILE A 248 -3.90 6.98 11.54
CA ILE A 248 -5.14 6.20 11.38
C ILE A 248 -5.94 6.39 12.66
N SER A 249 -7.09 7.04 12.55
CA SER A 249 -7.84 7.54 13.70
C SER A 249 -8.65 6.43 14.38
N LEU A 250 -8.06 5.72 15.34
CA LEU A 250 -8.79 4.79 16.22
C LEU A 250 -9.54 5.57 17.32
N ALA A 251 -10.33 6.57 16.92
CA ALA A 251 -11.18 7.33 17.82
C ALA A 251 -12.43 6.49 18.13
N GLY A 252 -12.61 6.08 19.38
CA GLY A 252 -13.69 5.17 19.77
C GLY A 252 -15.08 5.69 19.34
N PHE A 253 -15.65 5.07 18.30
CA PHE A 253 -17.05 5.08 17.80
C PHE A 253 -17.81 6.42 17.66
N ALA A 254 -17.28 7.56 18.11
CA ALA A 254 -17.94 8.84 17.97
C ALA A 254 -17.36 9.57 16.75
N ASP A 255 -18.04 9.47 15.61
CA ASP A 255 -17.61 10.13 14.36
C ASP A 255 -17.78 11.66 14.40
N THR A 256 -18.44 12.18 15.46
CA THR A 256 -18.61 13.61 15.76
C THR A 256 -17.61 14.11 16.81
N ASN A 257 -16.54 13.34 17.05
CA ASN A 257 -15.56 13.68 18.05
C ASN A 257 -14.77 14.93 17.63
N PRO A 258 -14.61 15.95 18.51
CA PRO A 258 -13.88 17.17 18.20
C PRO A 258 -12.41 16.94 17.83
N VAL A 259 -11.86 15.74 18.02
CA VAL A 259 -10.52 15.39 17.55
C VAL A 259 -10.32 15.59 16.04
N TYR A 260 -11.36 15.40 15.23
CA TYR A 260 -11.25 15.63 13.79
C TYR A 260 -11.18 17.13 13.45
N ASP A 261 -11.90 17.97 14.18
CA ASP A 261 -11.75 19.44 14.09
C ASP A 261 -10.34 19.85 14.54
N SER A 262 -9.83 19.27 15.63
CA SER A 262 -8.46 19.53 16.10
C SER A 262 -7.40 19.10 15.09
N MET A 263 -7.63 18.00 14.36
CA MET A 263 -6.75 17.54 13.27
C MET A 263 -6.77 18.54 12.10
N ASP A 264 -7.95 19.03 11.72
CA ASP A 264 -8.12 20.08 10.70
C ASP A 264 -7.40 21.37 11.07
N GLU A 265 -7.56 21.85 12.30
CA GLU A 265 -6.92 23.09 12.75
C GLU A 265 -5.39 22.98 12.80
N GLN A 266 -4.86 21.78 13.10
CA GLN A 266 -3.42 21.55 13.27
C GLN A 266 -2.74 20.94 12.04
N GLY A 267 -3.50 20.59 11.00
CA GLY A 267 -2.98 20.02 9.76
C GLY A 267 -2.44 18.60 9.89
N LEU A 268 -3.03 17.79 10.78
CA LEU A 268 -2.70 16.37 10.90
C LEU A 268 -3.62 15.57 9.98
N HIS A 269 -3.07 15.02 8.89
CA HIS A 269 -3.83 14.19 7.97
C HIS A 269 -4.34 12.94 8.70
N PHE A 270 -5.55 12.49 8.38
CA PHE A 270 -6.06 11.25 8.95
C PHE A 270 -6.72 10.33 7.93
N MET A 271 -6.54 9.04 8.18
CA MET A 271 -7.29 7.96 7.52
C MET A 271 -8.36 7.49 8.50
N PHE A 272 -9.61 7.54 8.06
CA PHE A 272 -10.76 7.32 8.93
C PHE A 272 -11.08 5.83 9.13
N ASP A 273 -11.20 5.40 10.40
CA ASP A 273 -11.44 4.00 10.78
C ASP A 273 -12.92 3.58 10.62
N LEU A 274 -13.17 2.69 9.65
CA LEU A 274 -14.45 2.04 9.39
C LEU A 274 -14.45 0.53 9.71
N ARG A 275 -13.41 -0.03 10.34
CA ARG A 275 -13.26 -1.48 10.56
C ARG A 275 -14.42 -2.13 11.33
N GLY A 276 -15.05 -1.34 12.21
CA GLY A 276 -16.23 -1.77 12.98
C GLY A 276 -17.56 -1.69 12.23
N SER A 277 -17.63 -0.95 11.12
CA SER A 277 -18.90 -0.57 10.46
C SER A 277 -19.01 -1.00 9.00
N TYR A 278 -17.91 -1.31 8.31
CA TYR A 278 -17.89 -1.55 6.85
C TYR A 278 -18.84 -2.67 6.39
N LYS A 279 -19.10 -3.68 7.24
CA LYS A 279 -20.03 -4.79 6.95
C LYS A 279 -21.51 -4.34 6.95
N ASN A 280 -21.83 -3.21 7.57
CA ASN A 280 -23.16 -2.62 7.62
C ASN A 280 -23.20 -1.34 6.79
N LEU A 281 -23.74 -1.45 5.57
CA LEU A 281 -23.77 -0.32 4.63
C LEU A 281 -24.58 0.88 5.13
N THR A 282 -25.61 0.67 5.96
CA THR A 282 -26.37 1.79 6.55
C THR A 282 -25.54 2.55 7.56
N GLU A 283 -24.78 1.84 8.39
CA GLU A 283 -23.85 2.47 9.33
C GLU A 283 -22.71 3.16 8.57
N THR A 284 -22.09 2.46 7.61
CA THR A 284 -21.04 3.03 6.75
C THR A 284 -21.48 4.35 6.10
N GLU A 285 -22.70 4.41 5.55
CA GLU A 285 -23.26 5.64 4.98
C GLU A 285 -23.35 6.78 6.00
N GLN A 286 -23.79 6.50 7.23
CA GLN A 286 -23.89 7.50 8.30
C GLN A 286 -22.52 8.05 8.68
N ARG A 287 -21.53 7.15 8.88
CA ARG A 287 -20.18 7.54 9.32
C ARG A 287 -19.43 8.32 8.23
N VAL A 288 -19.51 7.87 6.98
CA VAL A 288 -18.91 8.57 5.82
C VAL A 288 -19.51 9.98 5.66
N ASN A 289 -20.84 10.12 5.73
CA ASN A 289 -21.48 11.43 5.62
C ASN A 289 -21.16 12.37 6.80
N THR A 290 -20.71 11.83 7.92
CA THR A 290 -20.27 12.63 9.08
C THR A 290 -18.87 13.20 8.83
N ILE A 291 -17.96 12.40 8.25
CA ILE A 291 -16.53 12.74 8.21
C ILE A 291 -16.05 13.36 6.89
N LYS A 292 -16.72 13.11 5.76
CA LYS A 292 -16.18 13.42 4.40
C LYS A 292 -15.88 14.89 4.09
N TYR A 293 -16.32 15.81 4.95
CA TYR A 293 -16.10 17.25 4.78
C TYR A 293 -14.90 17.77 5.58
N HIS A 294 -14.24 16.93 6.38
CA HIS A 294 -13.03 17.33 7.08
C HIS A 294 -11.88 17.60 6.11
N THR A 295 -11.13 18.65 6.38
CA THR A 295 -10.09 19.15 5.48
C THR A 295 -8.77 18.39 5.59
N SER A 296 -8.63 17.48 6.56
CA SER A 296 -7.45 16.62 6.76
C SER A 296 -7.71 15.15 6.48
N LEU A 297 -8.94 14.78 6.08
CA LEU A 297 -9.24 13.43 5.63
C LEU A 297 -8.46 13.14 4.35
N PHE A 298 -7.61 12.11 4.35
CA PHE A 298 -6.90 11.70 3.13
C PHE A 298 -7.32 10.34 2.59
N ALA A 299 -7.94 9.48 3.42
CA ALA A 299 -8.38 8.15 3.02
C ALA A 299 -9.39 7.55 4.02
N TYR A 300 -10.04 6.47 3.63
CA TYR A 300 -10.83 5.60 4.51
C TYR A 300 -10.11 4.27 4.73
N TRP A 301 -10.20 3.68 5.92
CA TRP A 301 -9.73 2.31 6.19
C TRP A 301 -10.93 1.42 6.51
N THR A 302 -11.25 0.49 5.62
CA THR A 302 -12.50 -0.29 5.75
C THR A 302 -12.35 -1.59 6.51
N ALA A 303 -11.26 -2.34 6.31
CA ALA A 303 -11.15 -3.69 6.86
C ALA A 303 -9.75 -3.99 7.37
N ASP A 304 -9.75 -4.62 8.53
CA ASP A 304 -8.58 -5.13 9.26
C ASP A 304 -8.57 -6.66 9.11
N GLU A 305 -7.64 -7.17 8.31
CA GLU A 305 -7.41 -8.60 8.07
C GLU A 305 -8.65 -9.42 7.66
N PRO A 306 -9.47 -8.95 6.68
CA PRO A 306 -10.69 -9.68 6.28
C PRO A 306 -10.39 -11.07 5.73
N ASP A 307 -9.18 -11.30 5.23
CA ASP A 307 -8.63 -12.58 4.80
C ASP A 307 -8.34 -13.53 5.99
N GLY A 308 -7.81 -13.01 7.10
CA GLY A 308 -7.62 -13.75 8.35
C GLY A 308 -8.96 -14.15 8.95
N TRP A 309 -9.86 -13.19 9.07
CA TRP A 309 -11.23 -13.36 9.59
C TRP A 309 -12.19 -14.05 8.63
N GLN A 310 -11.76 -14.39 7.41
CA GLN A 310 -12.54 -15.09 6.39
C GLN A 310 -13.89 -14.43 6.07
N VAL A 311 -13.90 -13.10 6.10
CA VAL A 311 -15.09 -12.29 5.83
C VAL A 311 -15.63 -12.59 4.43
N PRO A 312 -16.96 -12.59 4.22
CA PRO A 312 -17.52 -12.76 2.88
C PRO A 312 -16.95 -11.77 1.87
N PHE A 313 -16.64 -12.27 0.65
CA PHE A 313 -15.92 -11.52 -0.38
C PHE A 313 -16.64 -10.25 -0.86
N ASP A 314 -17.95 -10.14 -0.66
CA ASP A 314 -18.76 -9.01 -1.10
C ASP A 314 -18.67 -7.80 -0.14
N LYS A 315 -18.21 -7.98 1.11
CA LYS A 315 -18.27 -6.93 2.13
C LYS A 315 -17.34 -5.76 1.87
N THR A 316 -16.06 -6.03 1.58
CA THR A 316 -15.11 -4.94 1.31
C THR A 316 -15.40 -4.22 -0.01
N PRO A 317 -15.72 -4.89 -1.14
CA PRO A 317 -16.12 -4.19 -2.37
C PRO A 317 -17.41 -3.38 -2.22
N ALA A 318 -18.41 -3.88 -1.50
CA ALA A 318 -19.66 -3.14 -1.28
C ALA A 318 -19.44 -1.87 -0.44
N ALA A 319 -18.58 -1.93 0.58
CA ALA A 319 -18.23 -0.76 1.38
C ALA A 319 -17.47 0.28 0.55
N GLN A 320 -16.45 -0.15 -0.22
CA GLN A 320 -15.69 0.73 -1.12
C GLN A 320 -16.61 1.43 -2.13
N ALA A 321 -17.46 0.68 -2.83
CA ALA A 321 -18.39 1.24 -3.82
C ALA A 321 -19.36 2.25 -3.20
N LEU A 322 -19.82 2.01 -1.97
CA LEU A 322 -20.64 2.97 -1.24
C LEU A 322 -19.85 4.23 -0.87
N ILE A 323 -18.61 4.09 -0.39
CA ILE A 323 -17.74 5.22 -0.06
C ILE A 323 -17.51 6.08 -1.29
N HIS A 324 -17.07 5.52 -2.42
CA HIS A 324 -16.85 6.27 -3.67
C HIS A 324 -18.10 6.99 -4.17
N LYS A 325 -19.30 6.41 -3.93
CA LYS A 325 -20.57 7.07 -4.26
C LYS A 325 -20.86 8.29 -3.36
N LEU A 326 -20.48 8.22 -2.08
CA LEU A 326 -20.75 9.25 -1.08
C LEU A 326 -19.68 10.34 -1.04
N ASP A 327 -18.43 9.94 -1.28
CA ASP A 327 -17.21 10.72 -1.27
C ASP A 327 -16.24 10.21 -2.36
N PRO A 328 -16.35 10.71 -3.59
CA PRO A 328 -15.47 10.31 -4.69
C PRO A 328 -14.07 10.94 -4.61
N TYR A 329 -13.77 11.73 -3.58
CA TYR A 329 -12.52 12.50 -3.46
C TYR A 329 -11.40 11.77 -2.70
N HIS A 330 -11.70 10.62 -2.08
CA HIS A 330 -10.76 9.93 -1.20
C HIS A 330 -10.67 8.43 -1.49
N PRO A 331 -9.45 7.85 -1.48
CA PRO A 331 -9.25 6.42 -1.65
C PRO A 331 -9.64 5.62 -0.39
N VAL A 332 -9.86 4.33 -0.60
CA VAL A 332 -10.17 3.33 0.43
C VAL A 332 -9.02 2.36 0.59
N ALA A 333 -8.54 2.17 1.80
CA ALA A 333 -7.51 1.22 2.16
C ALA A 333 -8.10 -0.03 2.82
N ILE A 334 -7.43 -1.16 2.62
CA ILE A 334 -7.68 -2.43 3.33
C ILE A 334 -6.36 -3.01 3.82
N THR A 335 -6.40 -3.72 4.93
CA THR A 335 -5.24 -4.40 5.52
C THR A 335 -5.39 -5.90 5.35
N LEU A 336 -4.38 -6.56 4.76
CA LEU A 336 -4.34 -8.02 4.58
C LEU A 336 -3.17 -8.61 5.39
N ASN A 337 -3.41 -9.76 6.05
CA ASN A 337 -2.39 -10.44 6.85
C ASN A 337 -2.02 -11.83 6.32
N CYS A 338 -2.89 -12.49 5.58
CA CYS A 338 -2.60 -13.81 5.06
C CYS A 338 -1.58 -13.72 3.94
N GLN A 339 -0.64 -14.67 3.89
CA GLN A 339 0.35 -14.68 2.83
C GLN A 339 -0.33 -14.93 1.48
N ASP A 340 -1.15 -15.97 1.39
CA ASP A 340 -1.72 -16.41 0.11
C ASP A 340 -3.07 -17.11 0.30
N TYR A 341 -4.05 -16.40 0.85
CA TYR A 341 -5.40 -16.91 1.06
C TYR A 341 -6.42 -16.01 0.35
N TYR A 342 -6.91 -16.46 -0.81
CA TYR A 342 -7.89 -15.75 -1.64
C TYR A 342 -7.52 -14.28 -1.87
N PHE A 343 -6.27 -14.01 -2.24
CA PHE A 343 -5.78 -12.64 -2.43
C PHE A 343 -6.65 -11.83 -3.41
N GLU A 344 -7.01 -12.40 -4.58
CA GLU A 344 -7.85 -11.71 -5.58
C GLU A 344 -9.13 -11.08 -4.99
N PRO A 345 -10.04 -11.86 -4.38
CA PRO A 345 -11.29 -11.30 -3.85
C PRO A 345 -11.08 -10.48 -2.57
N TYR A 346 -10.10 -10.80 -1.72
CA TYR A 346 -9.85 -9.98 -0.52
C TYR A 346 -9.23 -8.63 -0.85
N ALA A 347 -8.38 -8.57 -1.89
CA ALA A 347 -7.80 -7.32 -2.38
C ALA A 347 -8.81 -6.41 -3.10
N ALA A 348 -9.96 -6.93 -3.51
CA ALA A 348 -10.87 -6.24 -4.44
C ALA A 348 -11.56 -5.00 -3.88
N GLY A 349 -11.63 -4.86 -2.54
CA GLY A 349 -12.30 -3.74 -1.87
C GLY A 349 -11.38 -2.58 -1.46
N GLY A 350 -10.15 -2.53 -1.98
CA GLY A 350 -9.18 -1.49 -1.67
C GLY A 350 -8.64 -0.79 -2.91
N ASP A 351 -8.47 0.53 -2.80
CA ASP A 351 -7.64 1.35 -3.68
C ASP A 351 -6.18 1.37 -3.20
N ILE A 352 -5.95 1.09 -1.91
CA ILE A 352 -4.64 0.96 -1.26
C ILE A 352 -4.61 -0.39 -0.54
N LEU A 353 -3.53 -1.17 -0.75
CA LEU A 353 -3.30 -2.40 -0.01
C LEU A 353 -2.28 -2.16 1.10
N MET A 354 -2.65 -2.51 2.32
CA MET A 354 -1.76 -2.47 3.48
C MET A 354 -1.43 -3.91 3.86
N GLU A 355 -0.16 -4.20 4.11
CA GLU A 355 0.24 -5.49 4.66
C GLU A 355 0.52 -5.38 6.16
N ASP A 356 0.14 -6.43 6.89
CA ASP A 356 0.24 -6.52 8.34
C ASP A 356 1.22 -7.61 8.80
N VAL A 357 2.50 -7.44 8.49
CA VAL A 357 3.56 -8.39 8.87
C VAL A 357 4.27 -7.97 10.14
N TYR A 358 4.09 -8.76 11.20
CA TYR A 358 4.73 -8.58 12.50
C TYR A 358 5.67 -9.75 12.85
N PRO A 359 6.94 -9.73 12.38
CA PRO A 359 7.80 -10.92 12.43
C PRO A 359 8.71 -10.98 13.66
N ILE A 360 8.75 -9.94 14.49
CA ILE A 360 9.75 -9.79 15.54
C ILE A 360 9.30 -10.46 16.82
N GLY A 361 10.13 -11.39 17.32
CA GLY A 361 9.89 -12.06 18.58
C GLY A 361 8.74 -13.08 18.53
N ILE A 362 8.37 -13.57 17.34
CA ILE A 362 7.39 -14.65 17.20
C ILE A 362 8.04 -16.04 17.34
N ASN A 363 7.22 -17.04 17.70
CA ASN A 363 7.53 -18.43 17.39
C ASN A 363 6.77 -18.83 16.12
N SER A 364 7.42 -18.77 14.97
CA SER A 364 6.82 -19.07 13.66
C SER A 364 6.41 -20.53 13.46
N THR A 365 6.76 -21.43 14.38
CA THR A 365 6.51 -22.88 14.23
C THR A 365 5.49 -23.44 15.21
N PHE A 366 5.12 -22.68 16.25
CA PHE A 366 4.20 -23.15 17.29
C PHE A 366 3.41 -22.01 17.92
N SER A 367 2.08 -22.13 17.91
CA SER A 367 1.15 -21.10 18.33
C SER A 367 0.86 -21.09 19.83
N LYS A 368 0.32 -19.97 20.32
CA LYS A 368 -0.29 -19.87 21.66
C LYS A 368 -1.48 -20.82 21.87
N TRP A 369 -2.06 -21.32 20.78
CA TRP A 369 -3.21 -22.23 20.78
C TRP A 369 -2.83 -23.70 20.96
N GLY A 370 -1.54 -24.00 21.16
CA GLY A 370 -1.07 -25.38 21.33
C GLY A 370 -1.03 -26.18 20.03
N THR A 371 -0.94 -25.50 18.89
CA THR A 371 -0.87 -26.11 17.55
C THR A 371 0.46 -25.76 16.87
N ALA A 372 0.95 -26.66 16.01
CA ALA A 372 2.05 -26.32 15.12
C ALA A 372 1.57 -25.31 14.07
N CYS A 373 2.46 -24.41 13.64
CA CYS A 373 2.21 -23.50 12.54
C CYS A 373 2.93 -23.98 11.28
N ASN A 374 2.17 -24.16 10.21
CA ASN A 374 2.66 -24.53 8.88
C ASN A 374 1.63 -24.14 7.80
N ALA A 375 1.78 -24.69 6.59
CA ALA A 375 0.91 -24.36 5.46
C ALA A 375 -0.56 -24.83 5.62
N THR A 376 -0.88 -25.69 6.58
CA THR A 376 -2.21 -26.33 6.74
C THR A 376 -2.79 -26.27 8.15
N LEU A 377 -2.06 -25.69 9.11
CA LEU A 377 -2.46 -25.64 10.51
C LEU A 377 -1.81 -24.45 11.22
N GLY A 378 -2.51 -23.91 12.20
CA GLY A 378 -1.99 -22.97 13.18
C GLY A 378 -2.16 -21.51 12.80
N ASP A 379 -2.07 -20.67 13.82
CA ASP A 379 -1.97 -19.21 13.72
C ASP A 379 -0.84 -18.79 14.67
N CYS A 380 0.21 -18.19 14.12
CA CYS A 380 1.39 -17.73 14.86
C CYS A 380 1.52 -16.20 14.89
N GLY A 381 0.44 -15.47 14.57
CA GLY A 381 0.43 -14.00 14.49
C GLY A 381 0.99 -13.43 13.19
N CYS A 382 1.66 -14.23 12.36
CA CYS A 382 2.22 -13.82 11.07
C CYS A 382 2.17 -15.03 10.13
N ASP A 383 1.30 -14.98 9.12
CA ASP A 383 1.01 -16.15 8.29
C ASP A 383 2.22 -16.57 7.42
N ASN A 384 2.68 -17.82 7.61
CA ASN A 384 3.85 -18.42 6.96
C ASN A 384 5.18 -17.64 7.09
N CYS A 385 5.27 -16.70 8.03
CA CYS A 385 6.49 -15.94 8.28
C CYS A 385 7.60 -16.84 8.86
N LYS A 386 8.86 -16.49 8.58
CA LYS A 386 10.02 -17.21 9.12
C LYS A 386 10.37 -16.74 10.54
N GLY A 387 10.02 -15.51 10.90
CA GLY A 387 10.34 -14.89 12.18
C GLY A 387 11.59 -14.00 12.09
N GLY A 388 11.60 -13.07 11.14
CA GLY A 388 12.66 -12.07 11.03
C GLY A 388 12.28 -10.91 10.11
N ILE A 389 13.11 -9.86 10.12
CA ILE A 389 12.85 -8.61 9.39
C ILE A 389 12.64 -8.83 7.88
N GLN A 390 13.19 -9.91 7.31
CA GLN A 390 13.03 -10.28 5.89
C GLN A 390 11.61 -10.74 5.52
N ASP A 391 10.75 -11.01 6.49
CA ASP A 391 9.35 -11.33 6.21
C ASP A 391 8.61 -10.11 5.62
N VAL A 392 9.01 -8.88 5.97
CA VAL A 392 8.43 -7.64 5.42
C VAL A 392 8.61 -7.51 3.91
N PRO A 393 9.85 -7.49 3.36
CA PRO A 393 10.03 -7.41 1.91
C PRO A 393 9.50 -8.65 1.20
N SER A 394 9.55 -9.84 1.83
CA SER A 394 8.99 -11.06 1.24
C SER A 394 7.49 -10.94 1.03
N ARG A 395 6.75 -10.38 2.00
CA ARG A 395 5.31 -10.18 1.85
C ARG A 395 4.98 -9.17 0.75
N LEU A 396 5.71 -8.06 0.68
CA LEU A 396 5.50 -7.07 -0.38
C LEU A 396 5.82 -7.66 -1.77
N ASP A 397 6.87 -8.48 -1.87
CA ASP A 397 7.19 -9.24 -3.09
C ASP A 397 6.05 -10.22 -3.46
N ASP A 398 5.46 -10.92 -2.47
CA ASP A 398 4.31 -11.81 -2.66
C ASP A 398 3.09 -11.05 -3.22
N LEU A 399 2.71 -9.92 -2.60
CA LEU A 399 1.56 -9.12 -3.06
C LEU A 399 1.75 -8.62 -4.50
N ALA A 400 2.94 -8.10 -4.82
CA ALA A 400 3.27 -7.66 -6.18
C ALA A 400 3.22 -8.83 -7.18
N GLN A 401 3.69 -10.01 -6.77
CA GLN A 401 3.65 -11.21 -7.60
C GLN A 401 2.22 -11.67 -7.88
N TYR A 402 1.33 -11.61 -6.89
CA TYR A 402 -0.08 -11.97 -7.06
C TYR A 402 -0.81 -11.01 -7.97
N GLU A 403 -0.59 -9.70 -7.85
CA GLU A 403 -1.13 -8.72 -8.80
C GLU A 403 -0.68 -9.01 -10.23
N ALA A 404 0.60 -9.33 -10.43
CA ALA A 404 1.13 -9.71 -11.74
C ALA A 404 0.51 -11.01 -12.29
N TRP A 405 0.33 -12.03 -11.44
CA TRP A 405 -0.35 -13.28 -11.81
C TRP A 405 -1.83 -13.10 -12.11
N LEU A 406 -2.46 -12.04 -11.60
CA LEU A 406 -3.84 -11.69 -11.89
C LEU A 406 -3.98 -10.71 -13.06
N GLY A 407 -2.87 -10.26 -13.65
CA GLY A 407 -2.87 -9.26 -14.72
C GLY A 407 -3.40 -7.89 -14.27
N ARG A 408 -3.35 -7.61 -12.97
CA ARG A 408 -3.92 -6.39 -12.38
C ARG A 408 -2.95 -5.23 -12.50
N TRP A 409 -3.53 -4.02 -12.56
CA TRP A 409 -2.75 -2.81 -12.34
C TRP A 409 -2.33 -2.75 -10.85
N PRO A 410 -1.04 -2.56 -10.52
CA PRO A 410 -0.60 -2.56 -9.14
C PRO A 410 -1.26 -1.47 -8.30
N LEU A 411 -1.74 -1.83 -7.11
CA LEU A 411 -2.24 -0.85 -6.13
C LEU A 411 -1.07 -0.23 -5.35
N PRO A 412 -1.19 1.01 -4.83
CA PRO A 412 -0.35 1.51 -3.76
C PRO A 412 -0.21 0.53 -2.60
N LYS A 413 1.00 0.43 -2.04
CA LYS A 413 1.30 -0.46 -0.90
C LYS A 413 1.67 0.35 0.32
N PHE A 414 0.98 0.12 1.43
CA PHE A 414 1.38 0.65 2.74
C PHE A 414 1.91 -0.48 3.63
N HIS A 415 2.81 -0.12 4.53
CA HIS A 415 3.43 -1.04 5.49
C HIS A 415 2.96 -0.71 6.91
N ASN A 416 2.55 -1.75 7.64
CA ASN A 416 2.27 -1.66 9.06
C ASN A 416 3.44 -2.24 9.84
N PRO A 417 4.42 -1.44 10.29
CA PRO A 417 5.55 -1.95 11.04
C PRO A 417 5.11 -2.42 12.43
N GLN A 418 5.69 -3.55 12.86
CA GLN A 418 5.62 -3.95 14.27
C GLN A 418 6.30 -2.86 15.11
N VAL A 419 5.55 -2.24 16.01
CA VAL A 419 6.05 -1.25 16.98
C VAL A 419 5.54 -1.56 18.39
N PHE A 420 5.36 -2.86 18.66
CA PHE A 420 4.79 -3.40 19.88
C PHE A 420 5.21 -4.87 20.12
N HIS A 421 4.75 -5.40 21.24
CA HIS A 421 4.75 -6.82 21.58
C HIS A 421 3.46 -7.18 22.33
N GLY A 422 3.20 -8.48 22.50
CA GLY A 422 2.07 -8.96 23.29
C GLY A 422 1.25 -10.04 22.60
N GLU A 423 -0.01 -10.15 23.04
CA GLU A 423 -1.01 -11.14 22.60
C GLU A 423 -0.55 -12.61 22.66
N ASP A 424 0.50 -12.89 23.42
CA ASP A 424 1.21 -14.18 23.48
C ASP A 424 1.81 -14.66 22.14
N TYR A 425 1.80 -13.81 21.10
CA TYR A 425 2.48 -14.06 19.82
C TYR A 425 3.87 -13.43 19.79
N TRP A 426 3.98 -12.17 20.19
CA TRP A 426 5.20 -11.37 20.11
C TRP A 426 5.85 -11.24 21.48
N PHE A 427 6.94 -11.97 21.73
CA PHE A 427 7.56 -12.07 23.06
C PHE A 427 8.41 -10.85 23.47
N ARG A 428 8.69 -9.93 22.55
CA ARG A 428 9.45 -8.71 22.81
C ARG A 428 9.12 -7.62 21.80
N ASP A 429 9.37 -6.39 22.21
CA ASP A 429 9.40 -5.27 21.29
C ASP A 429 10.53 -5.44 20.26
N PRO A 430 10.36 -4.86 19.06
CA PRO A 430 11.49 -4.58 18.18
C PRO A 430 12.49 -3.65 18.85
N THR A 431 13.75 -3.78 18.46
CA THR A 431 14.77 -2.76 18.72
C THR A 431 14.57 -1.59 17.76
N ALA A 432 15.14 -0.42 18.07
CA ALA A 432 15.10 0.73 17.17
C ALA A 432 15.67 0.40 15.78
N ALA A 433 16.75 -0.39 15.75
CA ALA A 433 17.39 -0.80 14.51
C ALA A 433 16.50 -1.74 13.67
N GLU A 434 15.78 -2.66 14.31
CA GLU A 434 14.78 -3.51 13.64
C GLU A 434 13.62 -2.67 13.09
N ALA A 435 13.12 -1.70 13.85
CA ALA A 435 12.06 -0.79 13.40
C ALA A 435 12.48 0.03 12.16
N HIS A 436 13.72 0.53 12.14
CA HIS A 436 14.27 1.23 10.96
C HIS A 436 14.43 0.30 9.76
N ALA A 437 14.93 -0.92 9.98
CA ALA A 437 15.15 -1.89 8.92
C ALA A 437 13.84 -2.37 8.28
N MET A 438 12.79 -2.65 9.05
CA MET A 438 11.47 -3.02 8.52
C MET A 438 10.93 -1.93 7.58
N ASN A 439 10.95 -0.67 8.03
CA ASN A 439 10.48 0.47 7.23
C ASN A 439 11.32 0.67 5.96
N ALA A 440 12.65 0.57 6.04
CA ALA A 440 13.51 0.74 4.88
C ALA A 440 13.35 -0.38 3.85
N LEU A 441 13.15 -1.63 4.28
CA LEU A 441 12.85 -2.74 3.38
C LEU A 441 11.49 -2.57 2.70
N ALA A 442 10.50 -2.05 3.42
CA ALA A 442 9.22 -1.70 2.81
C ALA A 442 9.37 -0.65 1.71
N PHE A 443 10.14 0.42 1.96
CA PHE A 443 10.47 1.41 0.92
C PHE A 443 11.22 0.78 -0.27
N ASN A 444 12.15 -0.15 -0.03
CA ASN A 444 12.86 -0.87 -1.09
C ASN A 444 11.93 -1.76 -1.94
N ARG A 445 10.66 -1.94 -1.56
CA ARG A 445 9.60 -2.60 -2.33
C ARG A 445 8.45 -1.66 -2.74
N GLY A 446 8.69 -0.35 -2.66
CA GLY A 446 7.77 0.67 -3.17
C GLY A 446 6.62 0.98 -2.23
N ALA A 447 6.75 0.69 -0.94
CA ALA A 447 5.74 1.14 0.03
C ALA A 447 5.69 2.68 0.06
N THR A 448 4.50 3.26 -0.03
CA THR A 448 4.26 4.72 -0.10
C THR A 448 3.48 5.25 1.09
N GLY A 449 3.33 4.45 2.14
CA GLY A 449 2.74 4.88 3.41
C GLY A 449 3.12 3.90 4.52
N ILE A 450 3.30 4.40 5.75
CA ILE A 450 3.75 3.59 6.89
C ILE A 450 2.98 3.96 8.16
N PHE A 451 2.35 2.97 8.81
CA PHE A 451 1.57 3.18 10.04
C PHE A 451 1.87 2.15 11.12
N GLY A 452 2.49 2.57 12.21
CA GLY A 452 2.78 1.67 13.34
C GLY A 452 1.54 1.36 14.19
N TRP A 453 1.30 0.09 14.52
CA TRP A 453 0.26 -0.35 15.47
C TRP A 453 0.83 -0.44 16.90
N THR A 454 0.44 0.36 17.90
CA THR A 454 -0.41 1.57 17.91
C THR A 454 0.26 2.67 18.72
N TRP A 455 -0.26 3.89 18.66
CA TRP A 455 0.12 5.00 19.54
C TRP A 455 -0.94 5.23 20.63
N PRO A 456 -0.54 5.50 21.90
CA PRO A 456 0.84 5.56 22.39
C PRO A 456 1.57 4.21 22.45
N SER A 457 2.83 4.19 22.00
CA SER A 457 3.73 3.01 22.07
C SER A 457 4.81 3.21 23.14
N SER A 458 5.79 2.30 23.22
CA SER A 458 6.97 2.54 24.07
C SER A 458 7.77 3.75 23.56
N ALA A 459 8.31 4.57 24.46
CA ALA A 459 9.04 5.78 24.08
C ALA A 459 10.19 5.49 23.11
N ALA A 460 10.90 4.36 23.30
CA ALA A 460 11.99 3.97 22.42
C ALA A 460 11.54 3.69 20.97
N LEU A 461 10.38 3.05 20.79
CA LEU A 461 9.83 2.77 19.46
C LEU A 461 9.19 4.01 18.84
N PHE A 462 8.53 4.84 19.65
CA PHE A 462 8.03 6.15 19.21
C PHE A 462 9.15 7.05 18.69
N ASP A 463 10.26 7.14 19.43
CA ASP A 463 11.44 7.91 19.04
C ASP A 463 12.07 7.34 17.76
N ALA A 464 12.19 6.01 17.64
CA ALA A 464 12.75 5.36 16.46
C ALA A 464 11.90 5.62 15.21
N HIS A 465 10.58 5.48 15.31
CA HIS A 465 9.64 5.73 14.22
C HIS A 465 9.64 7.20 13.80
N SER A 466 9.60 8.12 14.77
CA SER A 466 9.69 9.56 14.53
C SER A 466 11.03 9.97 13.91
N GLN A 467 12.13 9.34 14.31
CA GLN A 467 13.44 9.62 13.69
C GLN A 467 13.42 9.32 12.20
N MET A 468 12.90 8.16 11.78
CA MET A 468 12.76 7.82 10.36
C MET A 468 11.78 8.77 9.66
N ALA A 469 10.62 9.01 10.27
CA ALA A 469 9.59 9.93 9.75
C ALA A 469 10.18 11.29 9.40
N SER A 470 10.99 11.88 10.30
CA SER A 470 11.63 13.19 10.10
C SER A 470 12.52 13.28 8.86
N VAL A 471 13.04 12.15 8.39
CA VAL A 471 13.84 12.05 7.16
C VAL A 471 12.94 11.78 5.95
N VAL A 472 12.09 10.75 6.01
CA VAL A 472 11.35 10.28 4.83
C VAL A 472 10.18 11.16 4.42
N THR A 473 9.59 11.92 5.33
CA THR A 473 8.50 12.87 5.00
C THR A 473 9.03 14.24 4.53
N SER A 474 10.35 14.43 4.51
CA SER A 474 11.01 15.66 4.10
C SER A 474 11.77 15.49 2.78
N ALA A 475 11.84 16.56 1.99
CA ALA A 475 12.75 16.61 0.84
C ALA A 475 14.22 16.61 1.33
N PRO A 476 15.16 16.01 0.58
CA PRO A 476 14.95 15.37 -0.73
C PRO A 476 14.43 13.92 -0.67
N VAL A 477 14.52 13.22 0.47
CA VAL A 477 14.19 11.77 0.55
C VAL A 477 12.75 11.48 0.13
N LYS A 478 11.78 12.29 0.57
CA LYS A 478 10.37 12.14 0.14
C LYS A 478 10.22 12.15 -1.38
N ASN A 479 10.98 13.00 -2.07
CA ASN A 479 10.84 13.17 -3.51
C ASN A 479 11.34 11.92 -4.25
N PHE A 480 12.40 11.27 -3.79
CA PHE A 480 12.80 9.96 -4.32
C PHE A 480 11.73 8.90 -4.09
N LEU A 481 11.23 8.78 -2.85
CA LEU A 481 10.28 7.75 -2.47
C LEU A 481 8.93 7.85 -3.19
N LEU A 482 8.49 9.07 -3.54
CA LEU A 482 7.22 9.30 -4.25
C LEU A 482 7.38 9.59 -5.75
N GLY A 483 8.57 10.05 -6.18
CA GLY A 483 8.87 10.51 -7.53
C GLY A 483 9.54 9.47 -8.42
N GLY A 484 10.15 8.44 -7.83
CA GLY A 484 10.74 7.31 -8.54
C GLY A 484 10.17 5.96 -8.07
N ASN A 485 10.35 4.93 -8.89
CA ASN A 485 10.12 3.55 -8.48
C ASN A 485 11.45 2.95 -7.99
N PRO A 486 11.47 2.19 -6.87
CA PRO A 486 12.67 1.55 -6.42
C PRO A 486 13.11 0.48 -7.41
N GLU A 487 14.40 0.48 -7.73
CA GLU A 487 15.03 -0.60 -8.48
C GLU A 487 16.02 -1.34 -7.58
N ARG A 488 16.00 -2.68 -7.64
CA ARG A 488 16.85 -3.52 -6.77
C ARG A 488 18.29 -3.55 -7.26
N LEU A 489 19.22 -3.41 -6.33
CA LEU A 489 20.65 -3.62 -6.56
C LEU A 489 21.06 -5.00 -6.06
N VAL A 490 21.66 -5.79 -6.95
CA VAL A 490 22.17 -7.11 -6.57
C VAL A 490 23.48 -6.94 -5.81
N VAL A 491 23.52 -7.44 -4.56
CA VAL A 491 24.76 -7.50 -3.77
C VAL A 491 25.19 -8.96 -3.62
N GLU A 492 26.15 -9.37 -4.45
CA GLU A 492 26.62 -10.75 -4.48
C GLU A 492 27.24 -11.19 -3.13
N GLY A 493 26.90 -12.40 -2.70
CA GLY A 493 27.50 -13.03 -1.52
C GLY A 493 26.87 -12.67 -0.18
N TYR A 494 25.80 -11.87 -0.16
CA TYR A 494 25.12 -11.44 1.06
C TYR A 494 23.59 -11.56 0.93
N GLU A 495 23.04 -12.71 1.34
CA GLU A 495 21.60 -13.01 1.19
C GLU A 495 20.68 -12.07 1.99
N LEU A 496 21.14 -11.59 3.15
CA LEU A 496 20.36 -10.72 4.04
C LEU A 496 20.64 -9.23 3.82
N LEU A 497 21.45 -8.88 2.82
CA LEU A 497 21.74 -7.50 2.45
C LEU A 497 20.83 -7.09 1.30
N ASP A 498 19.89 -6.20 1.58
CA ASP A 498 18.99 -5.65 0.59
C ASP A 498 19.44 -4.23 0.22
N ALA A 499 19.44 -3.93 -1.08
CA ALA A 499 19.75 -2.60 -1.57
C ALA A 499 18.82 -2.23 -2.72
N ALA A 500 18.35 -0.99 -2.71
CA ALA A 500 17.52 -0.42 -3.76
C ALA A 500 17.95 1.01 -4.06
N TYR A 501 17.64 1.49 -5.26
CA TYR A 501 17.92 2.86 -5.64
C TYR A 501 16.74 3.54 -6.33
N TRP A 502 16.78 4.87 -6.30
CA TRP A 502 15.88 5.77 -7.02
C TRP A 502 16.72 6.81 -7.72
N ILE A 503 16.34 7.17 -8.95
CA ILE A 503 16.93 8.30 -9.67
C ILE A 503 15.86 9.38 -9.81
N GLU A 504 16.21 10.60 -9.43
CA GLU A 504 15.38 11.77 -9.63
C GLU A 504 16.26 12.91 -10.15
N GLY A 505 16.08 13.27 -11.42
CA GLY A 505 16.90 14.27 -12.08
C GLY A 505 18.38 13.89 -12.12
N ASP A 506 19.23 14.76 -11.60
CA ASP A 506 20.69 14.61 -11.50
C ASP A 506 21.14 13.96 -10.18
N LYS A 507 20.22 13.33 -9.43
CA LYS A 507 20.53 12.69 -8.16
C LYS A 507 20.04 11.25 -8.10
N MET A 508 20.72 10.47 -7.28
CA MET A 508 20.34 9.11 -6.92
C MET A 508 20.29 8.95 -5.42
N MET A 509 19.23 8.32 -4.90
CA MET A 509 19.22 7.80 -3.55
C MET A 509 19.44 6.29 -3.59
N VAL A 510 20.32 5.78 -2.73
CA VAL A 510 20.53 4.35 -2.50
C VAL A 510 20.15 4.03 -1.06
N SER A 511 19.21 3.10 -0.89
CA SER A 511 18.89 2.46 0.38
C SER A 511 19.68 1.17 0.51
N VAL A 512 20.30 0.97 1.67
CA VAL A 512 21.01 -0.27 1.99
C VAL A 512 20.59 -0.74 3.37
N VAL A 513 20.16 -2.00 3.47
CA VAL A 513 19.74 -2.65 4.72
C VAL A 513 20.50 -3.96 4.92
N ASN A 514 21.35 -4.04 5.96
CA ASN A 514 21.80 -5.33 6.46
C ASN A 514 20.72 -5.88 7.39
N GLY A 515 19.85 -6.76 6.90
CA GLY A 515 18.81 -7.40 7.72
C GLY A 515 19.33 -8.59 8.55
N GLY A 516 20.64 -8.88 8.52
CA GLY A 516 21.27 -9.93 9.32
C GLY A 516 21.56 -9.47 10.75
N TYR A 517 21.46 -10.41 11.70
CA TYR A 517 21.80 -10.19 13.11
C TYR A 517 23.30 -10.36 13.41
N GLU A 518 24.12 -10.45 12.36
CA GLU A 518 25.58 -10.49 12.45
C GLU A 518 26.18 -9.35 11.63
N ASP A 519 27.24 -8.77 12.18
CA ASP A 519 28.04 -7.76 11.49
C ASP A 519 28.72 -8.42 10.28
N ILE A 520 28.63 -7.76 9.13
CA ILE A 520 29.49 -8.09 8.00
C ILE A 520 30.86 -7.47 8.28
N GLN A 521 31.86 -8.30 8.58
CA GLN A 521 33.21 -7.82 8.92
C GLN A 521 34.06 -7.41 7.71
N LYS A 522 33.66 -7.83 6.50
CA LYS A 522 34.38 -7.55 5.26
C LYS A 522 33.87 -6.26 4.62
N SER A 523 34.67 -5.69 3.73
CA SER A 523 34.24 -4.58 2.89
C SER A 523 33.07 -5.01 1.99
N VAL A 524 31.98 -4.26 2.03
CA VAL A 524 30.81 -4.44 1.17
C VAL A 524 30.93 -3.47 0.00
N SER A 525 30.64 -3.94 -1.22
CA SER A 525 30.77 -3.13 -2.42
C SER A 525 29.61 -3.32 -3.39
N ILE A 526 28.81 -2.27 -3.57
CA ILE A 526 27.58 -2.25 -4.34
C ILE A 526 27.84 -1.53 -5.67
N VAL A 527 27.51 -2.17 -6.79
CA VAL A 527 27.64 -1.56 -8.12
C VAL A 527 26.53 -0.53 -8.30
N LEU A 528 26.89 0.67 -8.75
CA LEU A 528 25.88 1.67 -9.10
C LEU A 528 25.42 1.50 -10.56
N PRO A 529 24.13 1.71 -10.84
CA PRO A 529 23.56 1.57 -12.18
C PRO A 529 23.82 2.80 -13.06
N ALA A 530 24.19 3.93 -12.44
CA ALA A 530 24.59 5.16 -13.11
C ALA A 530 25.87 5.72 -12.50
N SER A 531 26.61 6.52 -13.27
CA SER A 531 27.83 7.18 -12.82
C SER A 531 27.50 8.26 -11.79
N ALA A 532 28.00 8.07 -10.57
CA ALA A 532 27.96 9.07 -9.51
C ALA A 532 29.29 9.84 -9.45
N THR A 533 29.20 11.14 -9.15
CA THR A 533 30.36 12.04 -9.02
C THR A 533 30.85 12.11 -7.58
N ASP A 534 29.94 12.22 -6.62
CA ASP A 534 30.23 12.26 -5.19
C ASP A 534 29.02 11.79 -4.35
N ILE A 535 29.29 11.54 -3.05
CA ILE A 535 28.26 11.33 -2.04
C ILE A 535 27.86 12.70 -1.49
N GLU A 536 26.67 13.17 -1.83
CA GLU A 536 26.13 14.42 -1.31
C GLU A 536 25.88 14.32 0.20
N SER A 537 25.21 13.25 0.62
CA SER A 537 24.89 13.04 2.04
C SER A 537 24.56 11.59 2.36
N VAL A 538 24.65 11.25 3.65
CA VAL A 538 24.03 10.05 4.22
C VAL A 538 22.84 10.54 5.04
N ALA A 539 21.66 10.55 4.43
CA ALA A 539 20.44 11.11 4.98
C ALA A 539 19.91 10.31 6.18
N PHE A 540 20.22 9.01 6.24
CA PHE A 540 19.85 8.14 7.36
C PHE A 540 20.95 7.12 7.68
N GLY A 541 21.03 6.68 8.95
CA GLY A 541 21.95 5.64 9.42
C GLY A 541 23.32 6.12 9.89
N GLY A 542 23.86 7.17 9.28
CA GLY A 542 25.12 7.81 9.70
C GLY A 542 26.38 6.95 9.50
N LEU A 543 26.30 5.93 8.64
CA LEU A 543 27.44 5.08 8.30
C LEU A 543 28.37 5.76 7.27
N LEU A 544 29.66 5.41 7.31
CA LEU A 544 30.70 6.04 6.49
C LEU A 544 30.87 5.33 5.15
N TRP A 545 30.00 5.66 4.21
CA TRP A 545 30.07 5.18 2.82
C TRP A 545 31.12 5.93 2.00
N GLN A 546 31.73 5.25 1.04
CA GLN A 546 32.71 5.78 0.10
C GLN A 546 32.27 5.47 -1.33
N LEU A 547 32.57 6.38 -2.26
CA LEU A 547 32.38 6.18 -3.69
C LEU A 547 33.72 5.84 -4.34
N LEU A 548 33.88 4.61 -4.81
CA LEU A 548 35.13 4.12 -5.40
C LEU A 548 34.84 3.42 -6.74
N GLY A 549 35.26 4.05 -7.85
CA GLY A 549 35.18 3.46 -9.18
C GLY A 549 33.75 3.06 -9.61
N GLY A 550 32.77 3.94 -9.38
CA GLY A 550 31.36 3.67 -9.70
C GLY A 550 30.65 2.70 -8.74
N ARG A 551 31.20 2.53 -7.53
CA ARG A 551 30.66 1.61 -6.51
C ARG A 551 30.53 2.32 -5.18
N LEU A 552 29.45 2.02 -4.46
CA LEU A 552 29.32 2.35 -3.04
C LEU A 552 30.05 1.29 -2.22
N VAL A 553 30.96 1.73 -1.35
CA VAL A 553 31.84 0.87 -0.56
C VAL A 553 31.76 1.26 0.91
N ILE A 554 31.73 0.26 1.79
CA ILE A 554 31.85 0.45 3.23
C ILE A 554 32.71 -0.67 3.84
N ASP A 555 33.61 -0.30 4.76
CA ASP A 555 34.45 -1.23 5.48
C ASP A 555 33.74 -1.75 6.73
N GLY A 556 33.08 -2.89 6.56
CA GLY A 556 32.25 -3.50 7.57
C GLY A 556 30.87 -2.85 7.66
N LEU A 557 29.84 -3.68 7.84
CA LEU A 557 28.45 -3.24 7.92
C LEU A 557 27.79 -3.86 9.16
N PRO A 558 27.38 -3.04 10.16
CA PRO A 558 26.80 -3.57 11.39
C PRO A 558 25.55 -4.41 11.14
N ALA A 559 25.30 -5.37 12.04
CA ALA A 559 24.06 -6.13 12.12
C ALA A 559 22.85 -5.18 12.18
N VAL A 560 21.76 -5.54 11.51
CA VAL A 560 20.48 -4.81 11.51
C VAL A 560 20.69 -3.31 11.31
N SER A 561 21.37 -2.93 10.23
CA SER A 561 21.68 -1.52 9.95
C SER A 561 21.01 -1.05 8.67
N THR A 562 20.70 0.24 8.64
CA THR A 562 20.00 0.90 7.52
C THR A 562 20.77 2.15 7.13
N SER A 563 20.87 2.44 5.83
CA SER A 563 21.42 3.69 5.32
C SER A 563 20.61 4.20 4.14
N PHE A 564 20.36 5.50 4.10
CA PHE A 564 19.93 6.21 2.89
C PHE A 564 21.06 7.12 2.47
N ILE A 565 21.64 6.87 1.30
CA ILE A 565 22.78 7.60 0.75
C ILE A 565 22.30 8.36 -0.48
N ILE A 566 22.59 9.66 -0.53
CA ILE A 566 22.26 10.52 -1.67
C ILE A 566 23.54 10.83 -2.43
N LEU A 567 23.49 10.63 -3.74
CA LEU A 567 24.59 10.77 -4.69
C LEU A 567 24.23 11.83 -5.72
N ASN A 568 25.22 12.62 -6.11
CA ASN A 568 25.15 13.43 -7.32
C ASN A 568 25.53 12.54 -8.53
N LEU A 569 24.76 12.61 -9.60
CA LEU A 569 25.05 11.93 -10.85
C LEU A 569 25.79 12.85 -11.82
N ASP A 570 26.48 12.26 -12.79
CA ASP A 570 26.89 13.01 -13.98
C ASP A 570 25.65 13.56 -14.70
N ALA A 571 25.76 14.75 -15.28
CA ALA A 571 24.70 15.26 -16.14
C ALA A 571 24.45 14.24 -17.27
N LEU A 572 23.19 13.80 -17.41
CA LEU A 572 22.77 12.96 -18.53
C LEU A 572 23.06 13.73 -19.84
N GLU A 573 24.00 13.23 -20.66
CA GLU A 573 24.27 13.78 -22.01
C GLU A 573 23.09 13.58 -22.96
#